data_AF-F0I1P5-F1
#
_entry.id   AF-F0I1P5-F1
#
_cell.length_a   1.000
_cell.length_b   1.000
_cell.length_c   1.000
_cell.angle_alpha   90.00
_cell.angle_beta   90.00
_cell.angle_gamma   90.00
#
_symmetry.space_group_name_H-M   'P 1'
#
loop_
_entity.id
_entity.type
_entity.pdbx_description
1 polymer ?
#
loop_
_entity_poly.entity_id
_entity_poly.type
_entity_poly.pdbx_seq_one_letter_code
_entity_poly.pdbx_strand_id
1 'polypeptide(L)'
;MKDQASGLPCCLHCKETFIPKGTGRPKKFCSDACRRYWWQNHPELHQKHNTAYYELTCQHCGKSFLSYGNANRKFCSHACYIQSRFY
;
A
#
# COMPACT_ATOMS: atom_id res chain seq x y z
N MET A 1 -10.08 7.88 -41.51
CA MET A 1 -8.74 8.05 -40.90
C MET A 1 -9.00 8.35 -39.43
N LYS A 2 -8.59 7.48 -38.50
CA LYS A 2 -8.82 7.69 -37.06
C LYS A 2 -7.52 8.24 -36.48
N ASP A 3 -7.45 9.56 -36.31
CA ASP A 3 -6.39 10.25 -35.60
C ASP A 3 -6.45 9.86 -34.11
N GLN A 4 -5.69 8.84 -33.73
CA GLN A 4 -5.44 8.53 -32.33
C GLN A 4 -4.28 9.39 -31.85
N ALA A 5 -4.62 10.43 -31.08
CA ALA A 5 -3.66 11.23 -30.33
C ALA A 5 -2.80 10.32 -29.44
N SER A 6 -1.57 10.05 -29.87
CA SER A 6 -0.55 9.33 -29.12
C SER A 6 0.02 10.23 -28.02
N GLY A 7 -0.78 10.49 -26.99
CA GLY A 7 -0.32 11.16 -25.77
C GLY A 7 0.55 10.22 -24.95
N LEU A 8 1.87 10.28 -25.12
CA LEU A 8 2.79 9.57 -24.23
C LEU A 8 2.56 10.04 -22.78
N PRO A 9 2.56 9.13 -21.78
CA PRO A 9 2.42 9.51 -20.39
C PRO A 9 3.57 10.39 -19.92
N CYS A 10 3.26 11.43 -19.15
CA CYS A 10 4.24 12.30 -18.52
C CYS A 10 4.63 11.79 -17.14
N CYS A 11 5.92 11.84 -16.82
CA CYS A 11 6.44 11.51 -15.49
C CYS A 11 5.98 12.54 -14.46
N LEU A 12 5.42 12.09 -13.32
CA LEU A 12 5.03 13.02 -12.26
C LEU A 12 6.22 13.81 -11.68
N HIS A 13 7.41 13.22 -11.67
CA HIS A 13 8.62 13.86 -11.15
C HIS A 13 9.31 14.78 -12.16
N CYS A 14 9.91 14.23 -13.23
CA CYS A 14 10.70 15.02 -14.19
C CYS A 14 9.88 15.71 -15.29
N LYS A 15 8.56 15.46 -15.36
CA LYS A 15 7.62 16.00 -16.37
C LYS A 15 7.87 15.57 -17.81
N GLU A 16 8.92 14.80 -18.08
CA GLU A 16 9.19 14.23 -19.40
C GLU A 16 8.19 13.14 -19.77
N THR A 17 7.85 13.08 -21.06
CA THR A 17 7.07 11.98 -21.64
C THR A 17 7.93 10.72 -21.76
N PHE A 18 7.32 9.55 -21.59
CA PHE A 18 8.05 8.28 -21.71
C PHE A 18 7.18 7.20 -22.35
N ILE A 19 7.83 6.20 -22.95
CA ILE A 19 7.13 5.07 -23.56
C ILE A 19 6.85 4.00 -22.49
N PRO A 20 5.58 3.75 -22.12
CA PRO A 20 5.26 2.69 -21.18
C PRO A 20 5.52 1.34 -21.84
N LYS A 21 6.04 0.36 -21.09
CA LYS A 21 6.41 -0.98 -21.61
C LYS A 21 5.20 -1.88 -21.97
N GLY A 22 4.05 -1.31 -22.29
CA GLY A 22 2.87 -1.99 -22.85
C GLY A 22 2.12 -2.97 -21.95
N THR A 23 2.72 -3.46 -20.86
CA THR A 23 2.11 -4.50 -20.01
C THR A 23 1.75 -3.96 -18.62
N GLY A 24 0.50 -4.23 -18.21
CA GLY A 24 0.00 -3.93 -16.87
C GLY A 24 -0.56 -2.52 -16.67
N ARG A 25 -0.60 -2.08 -15.41
CA ARG A 25 -1.20 -0.80 -15.01
C ARG A 25 -0.40 0.39 -15.59
N PRO A 26 -1.07 1.49 -15.98
CA PRO A 26 -0.40 2.70 -16.44
C PRO A 26 0.66 3.19 -15.44
N LYS A 27 1.87 3.47 -15.95
CA LYS A 27 2.97 3.97 -15.14
C LYS A 27 2.81 5.48 -14.92
N LYS A 28 3.16 5.93 -13.72
CA LYS A 28 3.21 7.36 -13.33
C LYS A 28 4.60 7.97 -13.46
N PHE A 29 5.63 7.15 -13.65
CA PHE A 29 7.03 7.55 -13.61
C PHE A 29 7.80 6.89 -14.75
N CYS A 30 8.71 7.64 -15.38
CA CYS A 30 9.58 7.14 -16.44
C CYS A 30 10.63 6.14 -15.92
N SER A 31 11.03 6.27 -14.64
CA SER A 31 12.07 5.44 -14.03
C SER A 31 11.82 5.18 -12.55
N ASP A 32 12.53 4.20 -12.00
CA ASP A 32 12.54 3.89 -10.57
C ASP A 32 13.10 5.06 -9.74
N ALA A 33 14.13 5.73 -10.26
CA ALA A 33 14.72 6.92 -9.65
C ALA A 33 13.70 8.05 -9.50
N CYS A 34 12.96 8.36 -10.57
CA CYS A 34 11.89 9.35 -10.53
C CYS A 34 10.77 8.98 -9.55
N ARG A 35 10.41 7.70 -9.47
CA ARG A 35 9.43 7.21 -8.50
C ARG A 35 9.91 7.44 -7.06
N ARG A 36 11.16 7.06 -6.75
CA ARG A 36 11.73 7.19 -5.40
C ARG A 36 11.83 8.64 -4.97
N TYR A 37 12.37 9.50 -5.84
CA TYR A 37 12.51 10.93 -5.55
C TYR A 37 11.15 11.57 -5.26
N TRP A 38 10.14 11.27 -6.10
CA TRP A 38 8.79 11.77 -5.87
C TRP A 38 8.25 11.39 -4.50
N TRP A 39 8.33 10.11 -4.12
CA TRP A 39 7.81 9.67 -2.82
C TRP A 39 8.64 10.13 -1.62
N GLN A 40 9.93 10.40 -1.80
CA GLN A 40 10.76 11.02 -0.77
C GLN A 40 10.37 12.48 -0.52
N ASN A 41 9.99 13.22 -1.57
CA ASN A 41 9.62 14.64 -1.49
C ASN A 41 8.13 14.88 -1.24
N HIS A 42 7.31 13.84 -1.39
CA HIS A 42 5.87 13.87 -1.10
C HIS A 42 5.46 12.84 -0.03
N PRO A 43 6.07 12.87 1.17
CA PRO A 43 5.73 11.92 2.24
C PRO A 43 4.27 12.03 2.69
N GLU A 44 3.65 13.20 2.56
CA GLU A 44 2.23 13.44 2.84
C GLU A 44 1.29 12.62 1.95
N LEU A 45 1.68 12.38 0.69
CA LEU A 45 0.93 11.54 -0.23
C LEU A 45 1.11 10.04 0.04
N HIS A 46 2.19 9.69 0.74
CA HIS A 46 2.51 8.32 1.17
C HIS A 46 1.83 7.97 2.50
N GLN A 47 1.60 8.96 3.35
CA GLN A 47 0.82 8.85 4.57
C GLN A 47 -0.67 8.72 4.24
N LYS A 48 -1.06 7.63 3.57
CA LYS A 48 -2.40 7.08 3.77
C LYS A 48 -2.47 6.81 5.27
N HIS A 49 -3.25 7.66 5.93
CA HIS A 49 -3.60 7.61 7.34
C HIS A 49 -3.64 6.17 7.85
N ASN A 50 -3.27 5.98 9.12
CA ASN A 50 -3.18 4.73 9.88
C ASN A 50 -4.50 3.90 9.94
N THR A 51 -5.41 4.04 8.97
CA THR A 51 -6.73 3.44 8.82
C THR A 51 -6.70 1.92 8.65
N ALA A 52 -5.55 1.34 8.34
CA ALA A 52 -5.41 -0.10 8.22
C ALA A 52 -5.13 -0.78 9.55
N TYR A 53 -4.84 -0.04 10.63
CA TYR A 53 -4.69 -0.66 11.95
C TYR A 53 -6.00 -0.61 12.72
N TYR A 54 -6.41 -1.76 13.22
CA TYR A 54 -7.56 -1.92 14.09
C TYR A 54 -7.06 -2.28 15.48
N GLU A 55 -7.42 -1.48 16.48
CA GLU A 55 -7.22 -1.85 17.87
C GLU A 55 -8.28 -2.87 18.27
N LEU A 56 -7.83 -4.05 18.69
CA LEU A 56 -8.67 -5.19 19.02
C LEU A 56 -8.25 -5.78 20.36
N THR A 57 -9.17 -6.48 21.01
CA THR A 57 -8.91 -7.18 22.27
C THR A 57 -8.69 -8.67 22.01
N CYS A 58 -7.60 -9.23 22.52
CA CYS A 58 -7.32 -10.65 22.39
C CYS A 58 -8.33 -11.49 23.18
N GLN A 59 -8.98 -12.45 22.52
CA GLN A 59 -9.99 -13.31 23.14
C GLN A 59 -9.41 -14.28 24.18
N HIS A 60 -8.10 -14.54 24.16
CA HIS A 60 -7.43 -15.41 25.13
C HIS A 60 -6.90 -14.64 26.33
N CYS A 61 -6.03 -13.65 26.09
CA CYS A 61 -5.31 -12.97 27.17
C CYS A 61 -5.89 -11.61 27.58
N GLY A 62 -6.95 -11.14 26.92
CA GLY A 62 -7.62 -9.87 27.22
C GLY A 62 -6.83 -8.60 26.90
N LYS A 63 -5.59 -8.71 26.40
CA LYS A 63 -4.75 -7.55 26.06
C LYS A 63 -5.23 -6.89 24.76
N SER A 64 -5.19 -5.56 24.72
CA SER A 64 -5.35 -4.82 23.46
C SER A 64 -4.13 -5.02 22.57
N PHE A 65 -4.37 -5.06 21.26
CA PHE A 65 -3.32 -5.16 20.25
C PHE A 65 -3.78 -4.53 18.93
N LEU A 66 -2.82 -4.08 18.12
CA LEU A 66 -3.10 -3.52 16.80
C LEU A 66 -3.02 -4.62 15.74
N SER A 67 -4.04 -4.69 14.88
CA SER A 67 -4.13 -5.62 13.77
C SER A 67 -4.09 -4.87 12.44
N TYR A 68 -3.07 -5.11 11.62
CA TYR A 68 -2.96 -4.51 10.29
C TYR A 68 -3.84 -5.24 9.27
N GLY A 69 -4.70 -4.49 8.59
CA GLY A 69 -5.55 -4.94 7.49
C GLY A 69 -6.62 -5.97 7.86
N ASN A 70 -6.75 -6.32 9.15
CA ASN A 70 -7.65 -7.36 9.61
C ASN A 70 -8.40 -6.93 10.88
N ALA A 71 -9.61 -6.43 10.72
CA ALA A 71 -10.49 -6.04 11.82
C ALA A 71 -11.08 -7.23 12.59
N ASN A 72 -10.98 -8.45 12.05
CA ASN A 72 -11.61 -9.66 12.60
C ASN A 72 -10.61 -10.58 13.32
N ARG A 73 -9.39 -10.09 13.61
CA ARG A 73 -8.36 -10.89 14.27
C ARG A 73 -8.72 -11.14 15.73
N LYS A 74 -8.77 -12.42 16.12
CA LYS A 74 -9.22 -12.84 17.47
C LYS A 74 -8.10 -12.92 18.51
N PHE A 75 -6.86 -13.14 18.08
CA PHE A 75 -5.73 -13.42 18.97
C PHE A 75 -4.54 -12.52 18.62
N CYS A 76 -3.91 -11.98 19.67
CA CYS A 76 -2.73 -11.13 19.51
C CYS A 76 -1.50 -11.90 19.02
N SER A 77 -1.43 -13.21 19.27
CA SER A 77 -0.31 -14.06 18.88
C SER A 77 -0.75 -15.49 18.57
N HIS A 78 0.13 -16.24 17.89
CA HIS A 78 -0.09 -17.67 17.64
C HIS A 78 -0.20 -18.46 18.95
N ALA A 79 0.58 -18.10 19.98
CA ALA A 79 0.50 -18.73 21.29
C ALA A 79 -0.89 -18.58 21.93
N CYS A 80 -1.50 -17.39 21.86
CA CYS A 80 -2.86 -17.16 22.34
C CYS A 80 -3.91 -17.96 21.56
N TYR A 81 -3.74 -18.14 20.24
CA TYR A 81 -4.59 -19.02 19.44
C TYR A 81 -4.50 -20.48 19.90
N ILE A 82 -3.28 -20.99 20.08
CA ILE A 82 -3.05 -22.36 20.52
C ILE A 82 -3.65 -22.59 21.92
N GLN A 83 -3.36 -21.69 22.86
CA GLN A 83 -3.89 -21.78 24.22
C GLN A 83 -5.41 -21.73 24.26
N SER A 84 -6.07 -20.89 23.45
CA SER A 84 -7.53 -20.81 23.44
C SER A 84 -8.22 -22.00 22.74
N ARG A 85 -7.51 -22.76 21.89
CA ARG A 85 -8.11 -23.80 21.05
C ARG A 85 -7.79 -25.22 21.49
N PHE A 86 -6.66 -25.43 22.15
CA PHE A 86 -6.17 -26.76 22.50
C PHE A 86 -5.96 -26.95 24.01
N TYR A 87 -6.17 -25.92 24.82
CA TYR A 87 -6.10 -25.93 26.27
C TYR A 87 -7.34 -25.24 26.85
#